data_AF-A0A978U7B7-F1
#
_entry.id   AF-A0A978U7B7-F1
#
_cell.length_a   1.000
_cell.length_b   1.000
_cell.length_c   1.000
_cell.angle_alpha   90.00
_cell.angle_beta   90.00
_cell.angle_gamma   90.00
#
_symmetry.space_group_name_H-M   'P 1'
#
loop_
_entity.id
_entity.type
_entity.pdbx_description
1 polymer ?
#
loop_
_entity_poly.entity_id
_entity_poly.type
_entity_poly.pdbx_seq_one_letter_code
_entity_poly.pdbx_strand_id
1 'polypeptide(L)' 'MAELVCNIPNPRNAQELEQAIRRYKTTDLTGNDLFCLWQAIRDAALALASSEGEGDRVSGESSY' A
#
# COMPACT_ATOMS: atom_id res chain seq x y z
N MET A 1 -3.59 -20.52 14.44
CA MET A 1 -2.83 -19.29 14.17
C MET A 1 -3.85 -18.18 14.14
N ALA A 2 -3.79 -17.22 15.06
CA ALA A 2 -4.76 -16.12 15.08
C ALA A 2 -4.53 -15.28 13.81
N GLU A 3 -5.48 -15.33 12.88
CA GLU A 3 -5.53 -14.40 11.77
C GLU A 3 -5.78 -13.03 12.40
N LEU A 4 -4.74 -12.20 12.53
CA LEU A 4 -4.92 -10.79 12.84
C LEU A 4 -5.63 -10.18 11.63
N VAL A 5 -6.96 -10.20 11.66
CA VAL A 5 -7.79 -9.54 10.66
C VAL A 5 -7.65 -8.03 10.91
N CYS A 6 -6.65 -7.44 10.27
CA CYS A 6 -6.45 -6.01 10.25
C CYS A 6 -7.61 -5.36 9.47
N ASN A 7 -8.56 -4.73 10.17
CA ASN A 7 -9.70 -4.02 9.56
C ASN A 7 -9.32 -2.65 8.94
N ILE A 8 -8.03 -2.39 8.73
CA ILE A 8 -7.58 -1.12 8.18
C ILE A 8 -7.71 -1.17 6.65
N PRO A 9 -8.45 -0.23 6.02
CA PRO A 9 -8.61 -0.20 4.59
C PRO A 9 -7.26 0.04 3.91
N ASN A 10 -6.95 -0.80 2.91
CA ASN A 10 -5.70 -0.70 2.17
C ASN A 10 -5.76 0.51 1.22
N PRO A 11 -4.80 1.45 1.28
CA PRO A 11 -4.77 2.60 0.38
C PRO A 11 -4.69 2.16 -1.09
N ARG A 12 -5.45 2.79 -1.98
CA ARG A 12 -5.49 2.40 -3.41
C ARG A 12 -4.82 3.38 -4.35
N ASN A 13 -4.52 4.59 -3.87
CA ASN A 13 -3.88 5.65 -4.63
C ASN A 13 -2.86 6.40 -3.76
N ALA A 14 -2.00 7.19 -4.40
CA ALA A 14 -0.93 7.94 -3.72
C ALA A 14 -1.46 8.90 -2.63
N GLN A 15 -2.63 9.51 -2.84
CA GLN A 15 -3.22 10.45 -1.86
C GLN A 15 -3.68 9.71 -0.60
N GLU A 16 -4.33 8.55 -0.75
CA GLU A 16 -4.73 7.70 0.37
C GLU A 16 -3.50 7.14 1.12
N LEU A 17 -2.42 6.81 0.39
CA LEU A 17 -1.18 6.34 0.99
C LEU A 17 -0.54 7.44 1.85
N GLU A 18 -0.43 8.65 1.32
CA GLU A 18 0.08 9.79 2.09
C GLU A 18 -0.79 10.09 3.32
N GLN A 19 -2.11 9.98 3.20
CA GLN A 19 -3.02 10.17 4.31
C GLN A 19 -2.82 9.09 5.38
N ALA A 20 -2.63 7.83 4.99
CA ALA A 20 -2.32 6.73 5.90
C ALA A 20 -0.97 6.94 6.60
N ILE A 21 0.06 7.41 5.89
CA ILE A 21 1.38 7.73 6.46
C ILE A 21 1.27 8.89 7.47
N ARG A 22 0.52 9.95 7.14
CA ARG A 22 0.28 11.05 8.09
C ARG A 22 -0.43 10.55 9.33
N ARG A 23 -1.45 9.70 9.17
CA ARG A 23 -2.20 9.11 10.27
C ARG A 23 -1.32 8.21 11.13
N TYR A 24 -0.45 7.41 10.52
CA TYR A 24 0.55 6.61 11.22
C TYR A 24 1.52 7.45 12.06
N LYS A 25 1.93 8.62 11.57
CA LYS A 25 2.85 9.53 12.28
C LYS A 25 2.19 10.37 13.38
N THR A 26 0.90 10.66 13.24
CA THR A 26 0.18 11.60 14.13
C THR A 26 -0.73 10.91 15.13
N THR A 27 -1.13 9.67 14.86
CA THR A 27 -2.02 8.92 15.74
C THR A 27 -1.18 8.09 16.70
N ASP A 28 -1.54 8.14 17.98
CA ASP A 28 -0.96 7.30 19.04
C ASP A 28 -1.54 5.87 18.92
N LEU A 29 -1.19 5.18 17.84
CA LEU A 29 -1.60 3.80 17.60
C LEU A 29 -0.72 2.88 18.42
N THR A 30 -1.33 1.89 19.10
CA THR A 30 -0.60 0.97 19.97
C THR A 30 -0.76 -0.47 19.50
N GLY A 31 0.30 -1.27 19.67
CA GLY A 31 0.28 -2.70 19.40
C GLY A 31 -0.14 -3.06 17.97
N ASN A 32 -1.23 -3.81 17.84
CA ASN A 32 -1.68 -4.38 16.58
C ASN A 32 -2.14 -3.33 15.57
N ASP A 33 -2.75 -2.22 15.99
CA ASP A 33 -3.25 -1.20 15.05
C ASP A 33 -2.11 -0.50 14.31
N LEU A 34 -1.00 -0.27 15.00
CA LEU A 34 0.21 0.29 14.40
C LEU A 34 0.81 -0.67 13.38
N PHE A 35 0.90 -1.96 13.73
CA PHE A 35 1.36 -3.00 12.82
C PHE A 35 0.46 -3.13 11.59
N CYS A 36 -0.86 -3.13 11.78
CA CYS A 36 -1.84 -3.21 10.70
C CYS A 36 -1.75 -2.01 9.77
N LEU A 37 -1.61 -0.79 10.30
CA LEU A 37 -1.52 0.42 9.48
C LEU A 37 -0.20 0.45 8.71
N TRP A 38 0.90 0.03 9.33
CA TRP A 38 2.18 -0.10 8.64
C TRP A 38 2.13 -1.15 7.52
N GLN A 39 1.50 -2.30 7.76
CA GLN A 39 1.36 -3.35 6.75
C GLN A 39 0.54 -2.86 5.56
N ALA A 40 -0.57 -2.15 5.80
CA ALA A 40 -1.39 -1.54 4.74
C ALA A 40 -0.61 -0.49 3.93
N ILE A 41 0.14 0.40 4.61
CA ILE A 41 1.01 1.38 3.94
C ILE A 41 2.04 0.68 3.06
N ARG A 42 2.68 -0.39 3.57
CA ARG A 42 3.69 -1.13 2.82
C ARG A 42 3.10 -1.83 1.59
N ASP A 43 1.98 -2.51 1.76
CA ASP A 43 1.30 -3.24 0.70
C ASP A 43 0.84 -2.28 -0.42
N ALA A 44 0.20 -1.18 -0.04
CA ALA A 44 -0.21 -0.14 -0.97
C ALA A 44 0.98 0.53 -1.68
N ALA A 45 2.09 0.79 -0.98
CA ALA A 45 3.29 1.35 -1.59
C ALA A 45 3.90 0.39 -2.62
N LEU A 46 3.93 -0.91 -2.33
CA LEU A 46 4.38 -1.94 -3.27
C LEU A 46 3.44 -2.06 -4.46
N ALA A 47 2.12 -2.05 -4.22
CA ALA A 47 1.12 -2.11 -5.27
C ALA A 47 1.19 -0.88 -6.19
N LEU A 48 1.34 0.32 -5.64
CA LEU A 48 1.48 1.56 -6.41
C LEU A 48 2.79 1.60 -7.20
N ALA A 49 3.92 1.22 -6.58
CA ALA A 49 5.20 1.13 -7.29
C ALA A 49 5.16 0.08 -8.42
N SER A 50 4.42 -1.01 -8.22
CA SER A 50 4.20 -2.04 -9.25
C SER A 50 3.24 -1.57 -10.34
N SER A 51 2.23 -0.78 -9.98
CA SER A 51 1.22 -0.23 -10.90
C SER A 51 1.75 0.93 -11.75
N GLU A 52 2.69 1.74 -11.22
CA GLU A 52 3.49 2.67 -12.04
C GLU A 52 4.37 1.93 -13.07
N GLY A 53 4.66 0.64 -12.85
CA GLY A 53 5.27 -0.25 -13.84
C GLY A 53 4.28 -0.79 -14.89
N GLU A 54 2.97 -0.74 -14.64
CA GLU A 54 1.94 -1.20 -15.60
C GLU A 54 1.56 -0.11 -16.63
N GLY A 55 2.23 1.05 -16.57
CA GLY A 55 2.26 2.06 -17.62
C GLY A 55 3.37 1.85 -18.67
N ASP A 56 4.39 1.05 -18.38
CA ASP A 56 5.41 0.63 -19.35
C ASP A 56 5.04 -0.72 -19.96
N ARG A 57 3.84 -0.79 -20.53
CA ARG A 57 3.63 -1.70 -21.65
C ARG A 57 4.41 -1.11 -22.83
N VAL A 58 5.73 -1.29 -22.84
CA VAL A 58 6.45 -1.41 -24.10
C VAL A 58 5.76 -2.57 -24.82
N SER A 59 4.84 -2.24 -25.72
CA SER A 59 4.40 -3.12 -26.78
C SER A 59 5.67 -3.53 -27.51
N GLY A 60 6.25 -4.65 -27.08
CA GLY A 60 7.24 -5.37 -27.84
C GLY A 60 6.54 -5.87 -29.09
N GLU A 61 6.43 -4.99 -30.08
CA GLU A 61 6.20 -5.35 -31.46
C GLU A 61 7.38 -6.22 -31.86
N SER A 62 7.24 -7.53 -31.64
CA SER A 62 8.08 -8.54 -32.25
C SER A 62 7.75 -8.54 -33.74
N SER A 63 8.21 -7.53 -34.47
CA SER A 63 8.41 -7.66 -35.92
C SER A 63 9.60 -8.59 -36.12
N TYR A 64 9.31 -9.82 -36.56
CA TYR A 64 10.27 -10.79 -37.07
C TYR A 64 10.20 -10.80 -38.61
#